data_AF-A0A255Z746-F1
#
_entry.id   AF-A0A255Z746-F1
#
_cell.length_a   1.000
_cell.length_b   1.000
_cell.length_c   1.000
_cell.angle_alpha   90.00
_cell.angle_beta   90.00
_cell.angle_gamma   90.00
#
_symmetry.space_group_name_H-M   'P 1'
#
loop_
_entity.id
_entity.type
_entity.pdbx_description
1 polymer ?
#
loop_
_entity_poly.entity_id
_entity_poly.type
_entity_poly.pdbx_seq_one_letter_code
_entity_poly.pdbx_strand_id
1 'polypeptide(L)' 'MAEIKIEKKKPVWPWILLLLGIIALIYFLFFRDREAEQDVIEEVEETTGMVTPQTGVTGTYTHYLT' A
#
# COMPACT_ATOMS: atom_id res chain seq x y z
N MET A 1 -8.72 -39.84 53.48
CA MET A 1 -8.28 -40.17 52.11
C MET A 1 -9.45 -39.88 51.19
N ALA A 2 -9.34 -38.84 50.36
CA ALA A 2 -10.41 -38.45 49.45
C ALA A 2 -10.08 -39.02 48.07
N GLU A 3 -11.01 -39.78 47.50
CA GLU A 3 -10.99 -40.14 46.09
C GLU A 3 -11.18 -38.85 45.28
N ILE A 4 -10.09 -38.32 44.72
CA ILE A 4 -10.17 -37.11 43.90
C ILE A 4 -10.75 -37.51 42.54
N LYS A 5 -12.06 -37.27 42.39
CA LYS A 5 -12.72 -37.37 41.08
C LYS A 5 -12.10 -36.32 40.17
N ILE A 6 -11.15 -36.74 39.33
CA ILE A 6 -10.55 -35.91 38.29
C ILE A 6 -11.57 -35.76 37.18
N GLU A 7 -12.35 -34.69 37.28
CA GLU A 7 -13.25 -34.24 36.25
C GLU A 7 -12.39 -33.73 35.09
N LYS A 8 -12.40 -34.44 33.95
CA LYS A 8 -11.66 -33.99 32.76
C LYS A 8 -12.28 -32.69 32.26
N LYS A 9 -11.59 -31.57 32.51
CA LYS A 9 -11.98 -30.28 31.95
C LYS A 9 -11.97 -30.39 30.43
N LYS A 10 -13.05 -29.94 29.80
CA LYS A 10 -13.19 -29.93 28.34
C LYS A 10 -11.97 -29.18 27.76
N PRO A 11 -11.32 -29.68 26.70
CA PRO A 11 -10.25 -28.94 26.05
C PRO A 11 -10.85 -27.73 25.35
N VAL A 12 -10.94 -26.60 26.05
CA VAL A 12 -11.40 -25.31 25.48
C VAL A 12 -10.29 -24.71 24.61
N TRP A 13 -9.03 -25.05 24.90
CA TRP A 13 -7.83 -24.50 24.28
C TRP A 13 -7.80 -24.57 22.73
N PRO A 14 -8.21 -25.66 22.05
CA PRO A 14 -8.24 -25.73 20.59
C PRO A 14 -9.21 -24.72 19.95
N TRP A 15 -10.30 -24.39 20.63
CA TRP A 15 -11.32 -23.48 20.12
C TRP A 15 -10.85 -22.03 20.10
N ILE A 16 -10.01 -21.64 21.07
CA ILE A 16 -9.41 -20.31 21.11
C ILE A 16 -8.42 -20.13 19.96
N LEU A 17 -7.61 -21.14 19.66
CA LEU A 17 -6.70 -21.12 18.51
C LEU A 17 -7.45 -21.06 17.18
N LEU A 18 -8.55 -21.82 17.06
CA LEU A 18 -9.40 -21.78 15.88
C LEU A 18 -9.96 -20.37 15.65
N LEU A 19 -10.53 -19.76 16.70
CA LEU A 19 -11.10 -18.41 16.62
C LEU A 19 -10.03 -17.37 16.27
N LEU A 20 -8.85 -17.46 16.89
CA LEU A 20 -7.73 -16.55 16.62
C LEU A 20 -7.24 -16.67 15.17
N GLY A 21 -7.15 -17.90 14.64
CA GLY A 21 -6.77 -18.14 13.24
C GLY A 21 -7.76 -17.53 12.25
N ILE A 22 -9.07 -17.64 12.52
CA ILE A 22 -10.11 -17.05 11.68
C ILE A 22 -10.01 -15.52 11.70
N ILE A 23 -9.84 -14.91 12.88
CA ILE A 23 -9.69 -13.45 13.02
C ILE A 23 -8.45 -12.95 12.26
N ALA A 24 -7.32 -13.65 12.40
CA ALA A 24 -6.09 -13.31 11.71
C ALA A 24 -6.25 -13.40 10.18
N LEU A 25 -6.95 -14.43 9.68
CA LEU A 25 -7.22 -14.59 8.25
C LEU A 25 -8.10 -13.47 7.70
N ILE A 26 -9.16 -13.09 8.43
CA ILE A 26 -10.04 -11.97 8.04
C ILE A 26 -9.24 -10.67 8.00
N TYR A 27 -8.42 -10.39 9.04
CA TYR A 27 -7.56 -9.21 9.05
C TYR A 27 -6.61 -9.19 7.86
N PHE A 28 -5.91 -10.30 7.59
CA PHE A 28 -4.98 -10.41 6.48
C PHE A 28 -5.65 -10.14 5.12
N LEU A 29 -6.81 -10.74 4.85
CA LEU A 29 -7.51 -10.56 3.58
C LEU A 29 -8.04 -9.13 3.39
N PHE A 30 -8.59 -8.50 4.42
CA PHE A 30 -9.18 -7.15 4.30
C PHE A 30 -8.15 -6.01 4.36
N PHE A 31 -7.01 -6.20 5.03
CA PHE A 31 -5.99 -5.16 5.18
C PHE A 31 -4.91 -5.25 4.10
N ARG A 32 -4.50 -6.44 3.66
CA ARG A 32 -3.47 -6.60 2.62
C ARG A 32 -3.89 -6.00 1.28
N ASP A 33 -5.16 -6.14 0.90
CA ASP A 33 -5.65 -5.61 -0.38
C ASP A 33 -5.70 -4.07 -0.42
N ARG A 34 -5.59 -3.39 0.74
CA ARG A 34 -5.51 -1.91 0.81
C ARG A 34 -4.10 -1.34 0.66
N GLU A 35 -3.08 -2.19 0.78
CA GLU A 35 -1.68 -1.77 0.68
C GLU A 35 -1.11 -1.99 -0.74
N ALA A 36 -1.78 -2.80 -1.57
CA ALA A 36 -1.36 -3.09 -2.93
C ALA A 36 -1.62 -1.96 -3.95
N GLU A 37 -2.23 -0.83 -3.53
CA GLU A 37 -2.42 0.35 -4.37
C GLU A 37 -1.35 1.44 -4.17
N GLN A 38 -0.33 1.23 -3.34
CA GLN A 38 0.71 2.24 -3.04
C GLN A 38 2.05 2.09 -3.77
N ASP A 39 2.19 1.14 -4.72
CA ASP A 39 3.46 0.87 -5.40
C ASP A 39 3.48 1.24 -6.90
N VAL A 40 2.67 2.22 -7.32
CA VAL A 40 2.77 2.83 -8.67
C VAL A 40 2.86 4.35 -8.57
N ILE A 41 3.90 4.83 -7.89
CA ILE A 41 4.53 6.12 -8.23
C ILE A 41 6.02 5.81 -8.33
N GLU A 42 6.38 5.09 -9.40
CA GLU A 42 7.74 5.10 -9.92
C GLU A 42 8.06 6.57 -10.21
N GLU A 43 9.11 7.06 -9.56
CA GLU A 43 9.64 8.41 -9.66
C GLU A 43 9.80 8.80 -11.14
N VAL A 44 8.82 9.53 -11.68
CA VAL A 44 8.96 10.15 -13.00
C VAL A 44 9.93 11.30 -12.81
N GLU A 45 11.20 11.05 -13.07
CA GLU A 45 12.20 12.09 -13.33
C GLU A 45 11.64 12.97 -14.47
N GLU A 46 11.12 14.15 -14.13
CA GLU A 46 10.70 15.16 -15.11
C GLU A 46 11.95 15.61 -15.90
N THR A 47 12.21 14.94 -17.02
CA THR A 47 13.12 15.44 -18.04
C THR A 47 12.39 16.47 -18.92
N THR A 48 12.06 17.63 -18.34
CA THR A 48 11.57 18.77 -19.13
C THR A 48 12.77 19.52 -19.69
N GLY A 49 12.97 19.36 -21.00
CA GLY A 49 14.23 19.61 -21.68
C GLY A 49 14.72 21.06 -21.77
N MET A 50 16.04 21.19 -21.90
CA MET A 50 16.67 22.45 -22.29
C MET A 50 16.29 22.79 -23.74
N VAL A 51 15.54 23.88 -23.93
CA VAL A 51 15.40 24.51 -25.24
C VAL A 51 16.78 24.98 -25.68
N THR A 52 17.38 24.26 -26.64
CA THR A 52 18.55 24.77 -27.36
C THR A 52 18.03 25.77 -28.38
N PRO A 53 18.47 27.05 -28.37
CA PRO A 53 18.06 28.00 -29.39
C PRO A 53 18.62 27.53 -30.74
N GLN A 54 17.73 27.06 -31.61
CA GLN A 54 18.04 26.82 -33.01
C GLN A 54 18.31 28.17 -33.70
N THR A 55 19.59 28.45 -33.90
CA THR A 55 20.11 29.59 -34.66
C THR A 55 19.77 29.43 -36.14
N GLY A 56 18.58 29.89 -36.52
CA GLY A 56 18.15 29.89 -37.92
C GLY A 56 16.90 30.72 -38.12
N VAL A 57 17.09 31.88 -38.75
CA VAL A 57 16.06 32.82 -39.26
C VAL A 57 15.46 33.74 -38.19
N THR A 58 16.10 34.90 -38.03
CA THR A 58 15.59 36.09 -37.35
C THR A 58 14.33 36.62 -38.06
N GLY A 59 13.15 36.20 -37.58
CA GLY A 59 11.91 36.93 -37.81
C GLY A 59 11.88 38.17 -36.91
N THR A 60 11.87 39.36 -37.51
CA THR A 60 11.80 40.64 -36.80
C THR A 60 10.41 40.83 -36.20
N TYR A 61 10.29 40.70 -34.88
CA TYR A 61 9.10 41.13 -34.14
C TYR A 61 9.17 42.65 -33.92
N THR A 62 8.53 43.42 -34.81
CA THR A 62 8.19 44.82 -34.52
C THR A 62 6.96 44.86 -33.61
N HIS A 63 7.17 45.17 -32.34
CA HIS A 63 6.11 45.47 -31.38
C HIS A 63 5.80 46.98 -31.49
N TYR A 64 4.64 47.36 -32.00
CA TYR A 64 4.21 48.76 -31.99
C TYR A 64 3.55 49.05 -30.63
N LEU A 65 4.16 49.95 -29.86
CA LEU A 65 3.48 50.63 -28.75
C LEU A 65 2.82 51.89 -29.35
N THR A 66 1.51 51.99 -29.25
CA THR A 66 0.73 53.24 -29.32
C THR A 66 -0.42 53.13 -28.35
#